data_AF-G8QKW7-F1
#
_entry.id   AF-G8QKW7-F1
#
_cell.length_a   1.000
_cell.length_b   1.000
_cell.length_c   1.000
_cell.angle_alpha   90.00
_cell.angle_beta   90.00
_cell.angle_gamma   90.00
#
_symmetry.space_group_name_H-M   'P 1'
#
loop_
_entity.id
_entity.type
_entity.pdbx_description
1 polymer ?
#
loop_
_entity_poly.entity_id
_entity_poly.type
_entity_poly.pdbx_seq_one_letter_code
_entity_poly.pdbx_strand_id
1 'polypeptide(L)' 'MHWNSASEFFAMGGYAFYVWGSFGVTALIMAVEPIIVARRRKNLLSRLKRQITAENLAQRSEES' A
#
# COMPACT_ATOMS: atom_id res chain seq x y z
N MET A 1 -4.64 -27.85 26.04
CA MET A 1 -3.72 -26.76 25.62
C MET A 1 -4.58 -25.54 25.30
N HIS A 2 -4.85 -24.73 26.32
CA HIS A 2 -5.78 -23.59 26.22
C HIS A 2 -5.02 -22.34 25.80
N TRP A 3 -5.30 -21.85 24.61
CA TRP A 3 -4.78 -20.60 24.08
C TRP A 3 -5.54 -19.41 24.69
N ASN A 4 -5.50 -19.24 26.01
CA ASN A 4 -6.06 -18.06 26.69
C ASN A 4 -5.04 -16.92 26.86
N SER A 5 -3.78 -17.14 26.46
CA SER A 5 -2.70 -16.17 26.70
C SER A 5 -2.82 -14.90 25.86
N ALA A 6 -3.36 -14.93 24.63
CA ALA A 6 -3.46 -13.72 23.81
C ALA A 6 -4.31 -12.64 24.50
N SER A 7 -5.44 -13.03 25.08
CA SER A 7 -6.29 -12.16 25.91
C SER A 7 -5.61 -11.68 27.19
N GLU A 8 -4.81 -12.50 27.85
CA GLU A 8 -4.03 -12.09 29.04
C GLU A 8 -2.90 -11.11 28.71
N PHE A 9 -2.27 -11.24 27.53
CA PHE A 9 -1.28 -10.28 27.04
C PHE A 9 -1.88 -8.88 26.80
N PHE A 10 -3.11 -8.81 26.27
CA PHE A 10 -3.84 -7.54 26.14
C PHE A 10 -4.36 -7.03 27.49
N ALA A 11 -4.71 -7.94 28.42
CA ALA A 11 -5.26 -7.60 29.73
C ALA A 11 -4.21 -7.15 30.78
N MET A 12 -2.90 -7.33 30.53
CA MET A 12 -1.82 -6.95 31.45
C MET A 12 -1.57 -5.42 31.60
N GLY A 13 -2.55 -4.58 31.25
CA GLY A 13 -2.58 -3.18 31.69
C GLY A 13 -1.72 -2.19 30.89
N GLY A 14 -1.49 -2.43 29.59
CA GLY A 14 -0.98 -1.39 28.67
C GLY A 14 0.29 -1.72 27.90
N TYR A 15 1.07 -2.73 28.30
CA TYR A 15 2.32 -3.09 27.62
C TYR A 15 2.14 -3.64 26.20
N ALA A 16 1.08 -4.41 25.94
CA ALA A 16 0.81 -4.93 24.60
C ALA A 16 0.60 -3.80 23.59
N PHE A 17 -0.06 -2.70 23.98
CA PHE A 17 -0.25 -1.55 23.10
C PHE A 17 1.08 -0.86 22.75
N TYR A 18 2.05 -0.81 23.66
CA TYR A 18 3.38 -0.28 23.36
C TYR A 18 4.16 -1.18 22.41
N VAL A 19 4.18 -2.50 22.65
CA VAL A 19 4.91 -3.45 21.79
C VAL A 19 4.32 -3.47 20.39
N TRP A 20 3.00 -3.66 20.29
CA TRP A 20 2.31 -3.65 19.00
C TRP A 20 2.32 -2.26 18.34
N GLY A 21 2.33 -1.19 19.13
CA GLY A 21 2.50 0.18 18.64
C GLY A 21 3.87 0.40 18.00
N SER A 22 4.96 0.02 18.67
CA SER A 22 6.33 0.13 18.11
C SER A 22 6.53 -0.74 16.88
N PHE A 23 6.02 -1.98 16.89
CA PHE A 23 6.03 -2.85 15.70
C PHE A 23 5.18 -2.27 14.57
N GLY A 24 4.00 -1.74 14.89
CA GLY A 24 3.13 -1.07 13.92
C GLY A 24 3.76 0.17 13.31
N VAL A 25 4.42 1.02 14.11
CA VAL A 25 5.16 2.20 13.65
C VAL A 25 6.36 1.78 12.78
N THR A 26 7.08 0.74 13.17
CA THR A 26 8.21 0.22 12.38
C THR A 26 7.73 -0.32 11.03
N ALA A 27 6.68 -1.13 11.03
CA ALA A 27 6.05 -1.64 9.81
C ALA A 27 5.48 -0.50 8.94
N LEU A 28 4.90 0.53 9.57
CA LEU A 28 4.41 1.72 8.89
C LEU A 28 5.55 2.44 8.18
N ILE A 29 6.67 2.69 8.85
CA ILE A 29 7.85 3.35 8.27
C ILE A 29 8.41 2.50 7.11
N MET A 30 8.55 1.18 7.29
CA MET A 30 8.95 0.27 6.21
C MET A 30 7.97 0.27 5.04
N ALA A 31 6.67 0.48 5.29
CA ALA A 31 5.63 0.48 4.26
C ALA A 31 5.49 1.84 3.55
N VAL A 32 5.81 2.96 4.20
CA VAL A 32 5.68 4.31 3.64
C VAL A 32 6.49 4.46 2.34
N GLU A 33 7.76 4.08 2.36
CA GLU A 33 8.66 4.12 1.20
C GLU A 33 8.08 3.35 -0.02
N PRO A 34 7.74 2.05 0.08
CA PRO A 34 7.18 1.30 -1.04
C PRO A 34 5.78 1.78 -1.42
N ILE A 35 4.95 2.29 -0.51
CA ILE A 35 3.63 2.87 -0.85
C ILE A 35 3.80 4.10 -1.74
N ILE A 36 4.74 4.99 -1.41
CA ILE A 36 5.02 6.19 -2.21
C ILE A 36 5.57 5.80 -3.59
N VAL A 37 6.51 4.86 -3.64
CA VAL A 37 7.07 4.34 -4.90
C VAL A 37 6.00 3.65 -5.74
N ALA A 38 5.15 2.83 -5.13
CA ALA A 38 4.05 2.15 -5.81
C ALA A 38 3.02 3.13 -6.35
N ARG A 39 2.67 4.18 -5.60
CA ARG A 39 1.81 5.28 -6.07
C ARG A 39 2.44 6.01 -7.26
N ARG A 40 3.74 6.29 -7.21
CA ARG A 40 4.46 6.95 -8.31
C ARG A 40 4.49 6.08 -9.57
N ARG A 41 4.71 4.77 -9.42
CA ARG A 41 4.62 3.80 -10.53
C ARG A 41 3.22 3.77 -11.15
N LYS A 42 2.16 3.75 -10.34
CA LYS A 42 0.77 3.81 -10.84
C LYS A 42 0.49 5.08 -11.62
N ASN A 43 0.99 6.23 -11.16
CA ASN A 43 0.81 7.51 -11.85
C ASN A 43 1.56 7.55 -13.20
N LEU A 44 2.77 6.99 -13.27
CA LEU A 44 3.51 6.85 -14.53
C LEU A 44 2.73 5.97 -15.52
N LEU A 45 2.33 4.77 -15.10
CA LEU A 45 1.58 3.83 -15.93
C LEU A 45 0.24 4.42 -16.41
N SER A 46 -0.45 5.17 -15.55
CA SER A 46 -1.68 5.86 -15.92
C SER A 46 -1.46 6.91 -17.02
N ARG A 47 -0.34 7.64 -16.96
CA ARG A 47 0.03 8.62 -17.99
C ARG A 47 0.34 7.94 -19.33
N LEU A 48 1.07 6.83 -19.33
CA LEU A 48 1.39 6.07 -20.55
C LEU A 48 0.14 5.46 -21.17
N LYS A 49 -0.76 4.85 -20.38
CA LYS A 49 -2.03 4.34 -20.89
C LYS A 49 -2.83 5.41 -21.62
N ARG A 50 -2.84 6.64 -21.10
CA ARG A 50 -3.58 7.75 -21.69
C ARG A 50 -2.98 8.21 -23.03
N GLN A 51 -1.67 8.16 -23.19
CA GLN A 51 -0.99 8.48 -24.45
C GLN A 51 -1.25 7.42 -25.52
N ILE A 52 -1.08 6.13 -25.18
CA ILE A 52 -1.33 5.01 -26.11
C ILE A 52 -2.78 5.00 -26.61
N THR A 53 -3.76 5.31 -25.73
CA THR A 53 -5.17 5.41 -26.15
C THR A 53 -5.41 6.60 -27.07
N ALA A 54 -4.76 7.75 -26.85
CA ALA A 54 -4.91 8.92 -27.71
C ALA A 54 -4.27 8.72 -29.09
N GLU A 55 -3.08 8.10 -29.15
CA GLU A 55 -2.40 7.78 -30.40
C GLU A 55 -3.19 6.77 -31.24
N ASN A 56 -3.75 5.72 -30.61
CA ASN A 56 -4.61 4.76 -31.30
C ASN A 56 -5.89 5.40 -31.87
N LEU A 57 -6.43 6.42 -31.21
CA LEU A 57 -7.61 7.13 -31.70
C LEU A 57 -7.26 8.03 -32.88
N ALA A 58 -6.10 8.71 -32.83
CA ALA A 58 -5.62 9.56 -33.91
C ALA A 58 -5.27 8.76 -35.19
N GLN A 59 -4.54 7.65 -35.05
CA GLN A 59 -4.24 6.77 -36.20
C GLN A 59 -5.52 6.22 -36.85
N ARG A 60 -6.52 5.84 -36.04
CA ARG A 60 -7.76 5.26 -36.56
C ARG A 60 -8.65 6.27 -37.27
N SER A 61 -8.47 7.57 -37.03
CA SER A 61 -9.15 8.63 -37.80
C SER A 61 -8.44 9.01 -39.09
N GLU A 62 -7.15 8.73 -39.22
CA GLU A 62 -6.39 8.98 -40.47
C GLU A 62 -6.54 7.82 -41.48
N GLU A 63 -6.91 6.63 -41.01
CA GLU A 63 -7.06 5.42 -41.85
C GLU A 63 -8.49 5.20 -42.39
N SER A 64 -9.48 6.03 -42.00
CA SER A 64 -10.88 6.00 -42.48
C SER A 64 -11.20 7.18 -43.38
#